data_AF-A0AAJ4W776-F1
#
_entry.id   AF-A0AAJ4W776-F1
#
_cell.length_a   1.000
_cell.length_b   1.000
_cell.length_c   1.000
_cell.angle_alpha   90.00
_cell.angle_beta   90.00
_cell.angle_gamma   90.00
#
_symmetry.space_group_name_H-M   'P 1'
#
loop_
_entity.id
_entity.type
_entity.pdbx_description
1 polymer ?
#
loop_
_entity_poly.entity_id
_entity_poly.type
_entity_poly.pdbx_seq_one_letter_code
_entity_poly.pdbx_strand_id
1 'polypeptide(L)' 'MDRTNWKFAKQDINILMLGISYKNMCFPILFKMLDKRGNSNTNERKELINTFIYWFGKDCIDCVLADREFVG' A
#
# COMPACT_ATOMS: atom_id res chain seq x y z
N MET A 1 5.60 0.65 1.63
CA MET A 1 4.31 0.78 0.91
C MET A 1 4.63 0.89 -0.56
N ASP A 2 3.94 0.11 -1.36
CA ASP A 2 4.13 0.06 -2.81
C ASP A 2 2.78 -0.01 -3.50
N ARG A 3 2.74 0.28 -4.80
CA ARG A 3 1.52 0.17 -5.61
C ARG A 3 1.86 -0.34 -6.99
N THR A 4 1.02 -1.23 -7.50
CA THR A 4 1.12 -1.75 -8.85
C THR A 4 -0.18 -1.49 -9.62
N ASN A 5 -0.05 -1.05 -10.87
CA ASN A 5 -1.18 -0.74 -11.74
C ASN A 5 -1.00 -1.45 -13.08
N TRP A 6 -1.96 -2.32 -13.39
CA TRP A 6 -1.99 -3.12 -14.59
C TRP A 6 -3.34 -2.97 -15.27
N LYS A 7 -3.40 -3.39 -16.53
CA LYS A 7 -4.65 -3.52 -17.27
C LYS A 7 -4.77 -4.93 -17.82
N PHE A 8 -5.81 -5.63 -17.41
CA PHE A 8 -6.16 -6.94 -17.94
C PHE A 8 -7.37 -6.78 -18.88
N ALA A 9 -7.08 -6.77 -20.19
CA ALA A 9 -8.07 -6.45 -21.23
C ALA A 9 -8.77 -5.10 -20.99
N LYS A 10 -10.04 -5.12 -20.54
CA LYS A 10 -10.82 -3.92 -20.21
C LYS A 10 -10.79 -3.57 -18.72
N GLN A 11 -10.28 -4.45 -17.86
CA GLN A 11 -10.27 -4.30 -16.42
C GLN A 11 -8.97 -3.65 -15.95
N ASP A 12 -9.10 -2.62 -15.12
CA ASP A 12 -7.97 -1.99 -14.44
C ASP A 12 -7.72 -2.69 -13.11
N ILE A 13 -6.48 -3.09 -12.87
CA ILE A 13 -6.04 -3.74 -11.63
C ILE A 13 -5.07 -2.78 -10.97
N ASN A 14 -5.53 -2.14 -9.90
CA ASN A 14 -4.71 -1.20 -9.14
C ASN A 14 -4.66 -1.66 -7.69
N ILE A 15 -3.47 -2.04 -7.24
CA ILE A 15 -3.27 -2.64 -5.93
C ILE A 15 -2.34 -1.73 -5.15
N LEU A 16 -2.83 -1.19 -4.03
CA LEU A 16 -2.02 -0.54 -3.01
C LEU A 16 -1.63 -1.59 -1.96
N MET A 17 -0.35 -1.72 -1.67
CA MET A 17 0.19 -2.77 -0.83
C MET A 17 1.04 -2.21 0.32
N LEU A 18 0.86 -2.80 1.49
CA LEU A 18 1.71 -2.63 2.66
C LEU A 18 2.41 -3.95 2.96
N GLY A 19 3.72 -3.88 3.13
CA GLY A 19 4.54 -5.04 3.43
C GLY A 19 5.66 -4.72 4.41
N ILE A 20 6.17 -5.77 5.06
CA ILE A 20 7.35 -5.68 5.92
C ILE A 20 8.58 -5.75 5.04
N SER A 21 9.45 -4.75 5.19
CA SER A 21 10.78 -4.77 4.61
C SER A 21 11.72 -5.52 5.53
N TYR A 22 12.29 -6.62 5.05
CA TYR A 22 13.32 -7.37 5.77
C TYR A 22 14.47 -7.67 4.82
N LYS A 23 15.65 -7.13 5.14
CA LYS A 23 16.81 -7.13 4.25
C LYS A 23 16.42 -6.54 2.89
N ASN A 24 16.70 -7.24 1.80
CA ASN A 24 16.41 -6.81 0.43
C ASN A 24 15.08 -7.39 -0.10
N MET A 25 14.15 -7.77 0.78
CA MET A 25 12.87 -8.36 0.41
C MET A 25 11.72 -7.64 1.11
N CYS A 26 10.63 -7.46 0.37
CA CYS A 26 9.37 -6.93 0.88
C CYS A 26 8.33 -8.05 0.91
N PHE A 27 7.78 -8.32 2.10
CA PHE A 27 6.74 -9.32 2.29
C PHE A 27 5.36 -8.64 2.35
N PRO A 28 4.45 -8.90 1.40
CA PRO A 28 3.08 -8.38 1.46
C PRO A 28 2.35 -8.86 2.70
N ILE A 29 1.66 -7.96 3.37
CA ILE A 29 0.81 -8.27 4.53
C ILE A 29 -0.60 -7.78 4.31
N LEU A 30 -0.76 -6.56 3.80
CA LEU A 30 -2.05 -5.97 3.50
C LEU A 30 -2.04 -5.42 2.09
N PHE A 31 -3.18 -5.55 1.42
CA PHE A 31 -3.41 -4.92 0.13
C PHE A 31 -4.83 -4.40 0.04
N LYS A 32 -5.00 -3.35 -0.75
CA LYS A 32 -6.29 -2.76 -1.09
C LYS A 32 -6.39 -2.64 -2.60
N MET A 33 -7.48 -3.19 -3.15
CA MET A 33 -7.87 -2.95 -4.52
C MET A 33 -8.41 -1.53 -4.63
N LEU A 34 -7.88 -0.75 -5.56
CA LEU A 34 -8.34 0.60 -5.86
C LEU A 34 -9.23 0.54 -7.11
N ASP A 35 -10.50 0.91 -6.98
CA ASP A 35 -11.46 0.99 -8.09
C ASP A 35 -11.26 2.24 -8.97
N LYS A 36 -9.99 2.59 -9.23
CA LYS A 36 -9.63 3.75 -10.05
C LYS A 36 -8.30 3.55 -10.78
N ARG A 37 -8.15 4.22 -11.91
CA ARG A 37 -6.86 4.38 -12.59
C ARG A 37 -6.01 5.43 -11.88
N GLY A 38 -4.70 5.26 -11.94
CA GLY A 38 -3.73 6.22 -11.41
C GLY A 38 -3.34 5.95 -9.96
N ASN A 39 -3.01 7.02 -9.23
CA ASN A 39 -2.38 6.90 -7.93
C ASN A 39 -3.39 6.77 -6.78
N SER A 40 -2.92 6.21 -5.67
CA SER A 40 -3.61 6.31 -4.38
C SER A 40 -3.68 7.76 -3.90
N ASN A 41 -4.69 8.10 -3.11
CA ASN A 41 -4.76 9.36 -2.38
C ASN A 41 -4.34 9.18 -0.92
N THR A 42 -4.15 10.30 -0.19
CA THR A 42 -3.75 10.25 1.23
C THR A 42 -4.71 9.44 2.10
N ASN A 43 -6.01 9.48 1.83
CA ASN A 43 -7.00 8.76 2.65
C ASN A 43 -6.89 7.25 2.51
N GLU A 44 -6.72 6.75 1.28
CA GLU A 44 -6.52 5.31 1.02
C GLU A 44 -5.23 4.78 1.67
N ARG A 45 -4.16 5.57 1.65
CA ARG A 45 -2.90 5.22 2.32
C ARG A 45 -3.06 5.20 3.84
N LYS A 46 -3.72 6.22 4.40
CA LYS A 46 -4.02 6.28 5.84
C LYS A 46 -4.89 5.11 6.29
N GLU A 47 -5.90 4.75 5.52
CA GLU A 47 -6.78 3.62 5.82
C GLU A 47 -5.97 2.32 5.91
N LEU A 48 -5.12 2.03 4.93
CA LEU A 48 -4.28 0.83 4.93
C LEU A 48 -3.32 0.78 6.14
N ILE A 49 -2.73 1.92 6.51
CA ILE A 49 -1.87 2.04 7.70
C ILE A 49 -2.69 1.87 8.99
N ASN A 50 -3.87 2.48 9.07
CA ASN A 50 -4.75 2.38 10.23
C ASN A 50 -5.23 0.94 10.42
N THR A 51 -5.53 0.20 9.35
CA THR A 51 -5.83 -1.24 9.43
C THR A 51 -4.65 -2.02 10.01
N PHE A 52 -3.42 -1.73 9.57
CA PHE A 52 -2.23 -2.35 10.14
C PHE A 52 -2.08 -2.05 11.63
N ILE A 53 -2.19 -0.78 12.02
CA ILE A 53 -2.09 -0.36 13.42
C ILE A 53 -3.18 -1.02 14.27
N TYR A 54 -4.40 -1.16 13.73
CA TYR A 54 -5.51 -1.79 14.42
C TYR A 54 -5.25 -3.29 14.69
N TRP A 55 -4.60 -4.00 13.77
CA TRP A 55 -4.33 -5.44 13.91
C TRP A 55 -3.05 -5.75 14.71
N PHE A 56 -1.99 -4.98 14.49
CA PHE A 56 -0.65 -5.31 15.02
C PHE A 56 -0.17 -4.34 16.10
N GLY A 57 -0.83 -3.20 16.26
CA GLY A 57 -0.37 -2.11 17.11
C GLY A 57 0.65 -1.20 16.40
N LYS A 58 0.67 0.07 16.81
CA LYS A 58 1.62 1.06 16.26
C LYS A 58 3.07 0.81 16.71
N ASP A 59 3.25 0.16 17.87
CA ASP A 59 4.56 0.00 18.51
C ASP A 59 5.48 -0.97 17.75
N CYS A 60 4.91 -1.72 16.79
CA CYS A 60 5.65 -2.59 15.88
C CYS A 60 6.16 -1.88 14.61
N ILE A 61 5.87 -0.59 14.44
CA ILE A 61 6.28 0.20 13.28
C ILE A 61 7.48 1.05 13.66
N ASP A 62 8.65 0.70 13.14
CA ASP A 62 9.85 1.54 13.27
C ASP A 62 9.80 2.73 12.30
N CYS A 63 9.51 2.44 11.02
CA CYS A 63 9.34 3.47 10.00
C CYS A 63 8.37 3.03 8.90
N VAL A 64 7.86 4.01 8.15
CA VAL A 64 7.06 3.79 6.94
C VAL A 64 7.80 4.36 5.75
N LEU A 65 8.13 3.49 4.79
CA LEU A 65 8.77 3.85 3.53
C LEU A 65 7.76 3.75 2.39
N ALA A 66 7.81 4.66 1.42
CA ALA A 66 6.97 4.65 0.23
C ALA A 66 7.70 5.31 -0.94
N ASP A 67 7.34 4.96 -2.18
CA ASP A 67 7.88 5.61 -3.38
C ASP A 67 7.57 7.11 -3.41
N ARG A 68 8.47 7.91 -3.95
CA ARG A 68 8.31 9.37 -4.15
C ARG A 68 7.07 9.72 -4.97
N GLU A 69 6.54 8.77 -5.74
CA GLU A 69 5.34 8.97 -6.54
C GLU A 69 4.07 9.08 -5.71
N PHE A 70 4.07 8.68 -4.43
CA PHE A 70 2.92 8.84 -3.52
C PHE A 70 2.75 10.30 -3.06
N VAL A 71 2.44 11.16 -4.03
CA VAL A 71 2.15 12.59 -3.85
C VAL A 71 0.63 12.80 -3.91
N GLY A 72 0.12 13.65 -3.03
CA GLY A 72 -1.32 13.93 -2.85
C GLY A 72 -1.81 13.55 -1.47
#